data_AF-A0A7L1MV59-F1
#
_entry.id   AF-A0A7L1MV59-F1
#
_cell.length_a   1.000
_cell.length_b   1.000
_cell.length_c   1.000
_cell.angle_alpha   90.00
_cell.angle_beta   90.00
_cell.angle_gamma   90.00
#
_symmetry.space_group_name_H-M   'P 1'
#
loop_
_entity.id
_entity.type
_entity.pdbx_description
1 polymer ?
#
loop_
_entity_poly.entity_id
_entity_poly.type
_entity_poly.pdbx_seq_one_letter_code
_entity_poly.pdbx_strand_id
1 'polypeptide(L)' 'MRILYLLFAVFLFLFQAAPGSADPLFADTVECRNQGNFCRAGTCPPTFAATGSCHNGLLKCCSK' A
#
# COMPACT_ATOMS: atom_id res chain seq x y z
N MET A 1 23.55 30.33 16.33
CA MET A 1 22.08 30.20 16.22
C MET A 1 21.59 29.66 14.87
N ARG A 2 22.27 29.88 13.73
CA ARG A 2 21.79 29.41 12.41
C ARG A 2 21.96 27.91 12.13
N ILE A 3 22.98 27.27 12.72
CA ILE A 3 23.32 25.86 12.49
C ILE A 3 22.23 24.89 12.98
N LEU A 4 21.52 25.23 14.06
CA LEU A 4 20.43 24.39 14.56
C LEU A 4 19.31 24.24 13.53
N TYR A 5 18.99 25.32 12.81
CA TYR A 5 17.98 25.31 11.75
C TYR A 5 18.40 24.48 10.54
N LEU A 6 19.71 24.48 10.22
CA LEU A 6 20.24 23.65 9.14
C LEU A 6 20.15 22.16 9.47
N LEU A 7 20.51 21.78 10.70
CA LEU A 7 20.41 20.39 11.16
C LEU A 7 18.96 19.90 11.15
N PHE A 8 18.02 20.75 11.57
CA PHE A 8 16.60 20.43 11.54
C PHE A 8 16.07 20.26 10.11
N ALA A 9 16.48 21.12 9.17
CA ALA A 9 16.12 21.00 7.76
C ALA A 9 16.63 19.69 7.13
N VAL A 10 17.88 19.30 7.43
CA VAL A 10 18.45 18.03 6.97
C VAL A 10 17.68 16.84 7.55
N PHE A 11 17.31 16.89 8.84
CA PHE A 11 16.53 15.85 9.48
C PHE A 11 15.16 15.66 8.79
N LEU A 12 14.43 16.74 8.54
CA LEU A 12 13.15 16.67 7.82
C LEU A 12 13.29 16.14 6.39
N PHE A 13 14.43 16.40 5.74
CA PHE A 13 14.71 15.89 4.40
C PHE A 13 15.02 14.38 4.40
N LEU A 14 15.68 13.89 5.44
CA LEU A 14 15.94 12.45 5.61
C LEU A 14 14.69 11.67 6.01
N PHE A 15 13.77 12.30 6.75
CA PHE A 15 12.50 11.73 7.19
C PHE A 15 11.32 12.14 6.30
N GLN A 16 11.56 12.38 5.01
CA GLN A 16 10.47 12.41 4.03
C GLN A 16 9.79 11.04 4.10
N ALA A 17 8.56 11.01 4.62
CA ALA A 17 7.76 9.81 4.69
C ALA A 17 7.77 9.16 3.31
N ALA A 18 8.17 7.87 3.26
CA ALA A 18 8.11 7.08 2.04
C ALA A 18 6.74 7.36 1.39
N PRO A 19 6.69 7.77 0.11
CA PRO A 19 5.42 7.99 -0.55
C PRO A 19 4.63 6.71 -0.32
N GLY A 20 3.51 6.83 0.40
CA GLY A 20 2.67 5.69 0.75
C GLY A 20 2.47 4.94 -0.55
N SER A 21 2.98 3.71 -0.58
CA SER A 21 3.17 2.92 -1.80
C SER A 21 2.00 3.17 -2.73
N ALA A 22 2.24 4.00 -3.74
CA ALA A 22 1.32 4.15 -4.84
C ALA A 22 1.49 2.83 -5.59
N ASP A 23 0.85 1.78 -5.06
CA ASP A 23 0.76 0.50 -5.71
C ASP A 23 0.38 0.80 -7.16
N PRO A 24 1.11 0.25 -8.14
CA PRO A 24 0.79 0.51 -9.53
C PRO A 24 -0.71 0.24 -9.71
N LEU A 25 -1.41 1.16 -10.37
CA LEU A 25 -2.85 1.09 -10.61
C LEU A 25 -3.14 -0.07 -11.58
N PHE A 26 -2.95 -1.29 -11.11
CA PHE A 26 -3.40 -2.48 -11.80
C PHE A 26 -4.93 -2.52 -11.70
N ALA A 27 -5.58 -2.79 -12.84
CA ALA A 27 -7.05 -2.81 -12.91
C ALA A 27 -7.65 -3.75 -11.85
N ASP A 28 -7.04 -4.91 -11.63
CA ASP A 28 -7.48 -5.90 -10.64
C ASP A 28 -7.33 -5.40 -9.19
N THR A 29 -6.24 -4.70 -8.87
CA THR A 29 -6.06 -4.03 -7.57
C THR A 29 -7.11 -2.94 -7.33
N VAL A 30 -7.38 -2.11 -8.35
CA VAL A 30 -8.35 -1.00 -8.25
C VAL A 30 -9.76 -1.54 -8.07
N GLU A 31 -10.15 -2.55 -8.86
CA GLU A 31 -11.45 -3.22 -8.75
C GLU A 31 -11.66 -3.85 -7.38
N CYS A 32 -10.64 -4.57 -6.87
CA CYS A 32 -10.68 -5.14 -5.52
C CYS A 32 -10.89 -4.06 -4.46
N ARG A 33 -10.10 -2.98 -4.51
CA ARG A 33 -10.15 -1.91 -3.50
C ARG A 33 -11.44 -1.10 -3.57
N ASN A 34 -11.99 -0.88 -4.76
CA ASN A 34 -13.26 -0.19 -4.97
C ASN A 34 -14.45 -0.92 -4.33
N GLN A 35 -14.36 -2.24 -4.20
CA GLN A 35 -15.37 -3.07 -3.52
C GLN A 35 -15.20 -3.06 -1.99
N GLY A 36 -14.21 -2.34 -1.44
CA GLY A 36 -13.89 -2.36 -0.01
C GLY A 36 -13.08 -3.60 0.42
N ASN A 37 -12.58 -4.38 -0.54
CA ASN A 37 -11.77 -5.57 -0.30
C ASN A 37 -10.28 -5.20 -0.20
N PHE A 38 -9.46 -6.15 0.23
CA PHE A 38 -8.01 -5.95 0.37
C PHE A 38 -7.19 -7.01 -0.37
N CYS A 39 -6.01 -6.60 -0.81
CA CYS A 39 -5.05 -7.45 -1.49
C CYS A 39 -4.10 -8.09 -0.48
N ARG A 40 -3.89 -9.40 -0.57
CA ARG A 40 -3.00 -10.14 0.32
C ARG A 40 -2.10 -11.09 -0.44
N ALA A 41 -0.85 -11.18 0.00
CA ALA A 41 0.08 -12.21 -0.44
C ALA A 41 -0.26 -13.53 0.27
N GLY A 42 -0.53 -14.58 -0.50
CA GLY A 42 -0.90 -15.89 0.03
C GLY A 42 -2.40 -16.08 0.28
N THR A 43 -2.74 -16.85 1.31
CA THR A 43 -4.13 -17.20 1.64
C THR A 43 -4.86 -16.06 2.35
N CYS A 44 -6.13 -15.88 2.00
CA CYS A 44 -7.03 -14.98 2.71
C CYS A 44 -7.29 -15.49 4.13
N PRO A 45 -7.52 -14.59 5.11
CA PRO A 45 -7.90 -15.01 6.46
C PRO A 45 -9.19 -15.84 6.43
N PRO A 46 -9.45 -16.71 7.43
CA PRO A 46 -10.56 -17.66 7.39
C PRO A 46 -11.95 -17.03 7.30
N THR A 47 -12.09 -15.74 7.63
CA THR A 47 -13.33 -14.98 7.52
C THR A 47 -13.51 -14.27 6.18
N PHE A 48 -12.57 -14.43 5.24
CA PHE A 48 -12.58 -13.75 3.94
C PHE A 48 -12.34 -14.78 2.82
N ALA A 49 -13.16 -14.75 1.79
CA ALA A 49 -13.02 -15.55 0.59
C ALA A 49 -12.10 -14.88 -0.44
N ALA A 50 -11.30 -15.67 -1.14
CA ALA A 50 -10.54 -15.20 -2.28
C ALA A 50 -11.46 -15.06 -3.49
N THR A 51 -11.81 -13.82 -3.85
CA THR A 51 -12.77 -13.52 -4.93
C THR A 51 -12.11 -13.07 -6.23
N GLY A 52 -10.82 -12.73 -6.21
CA GLY A 52 -10.08 -12.29 -7.39
C GLY A 52 -8.57 -12.22 -7.19
N SER A 53 -7.89 -11.51 -8.07
CA SER A 53 -6.47 -11.19 -7.98
C SER A 53 -6.22 -9.72 -7.67
N CYS A 54 -5.02 -9.40 -7.23
CA CYS A 54 -4.47 -8.06 -7.28
C CYS A 54 -3.05 -8.10 -7.84
N HIS A 55 -2.54 -6.94 -8.25
CA HIS A 55 -1.20 -6.80 -8.82
C HIS A 55 -0.97 -7.66 -10.05
N ASN A 56 -1.94 -7.69 -10.96
CA ASN A 56 -1.89 -8.50 -12.18
C ASN A 56 -1.70 -10.01 -11.89
N GLY A 57 -2.36 -10.51 -10.85
CA GLY A 57 -2.27 -11.93 -10.47
C GLY A 57 -1.26 -12.26 -9.38
N LEU A 58 -0.42 -11.31 -8.93
CA LEU A 58 0.60 -11.55 -7.92
C LEU A 58 0.03 -11.82 -6.52
N LEU A 59 -1.09 -11.15 -6.21
CA LEU A 59 -1.77 -11.19 -4.92
C LEU A 59 -3.20 -11.68 -5.09
N LYS A 60 -3.85 -12.05 -3.98
CA LYS A 60 -5.25 -12.43 -3.93
C LYS A 60 -6.10 -11.28 -3.40
N CYS A 61 -7.23 -11.03 -4.05
CA CYS A 61 -8.25 -10.14 -3.54
C CYS A 61 -9.10 -10.92 -2.52
N CYS A 62 -9.13 -10.46 -1.27
CA CYS A 62 -9.87 -11.06 -0.17
C CYS A 62 -11.13 -10.24 0.12
N SER A 63 -12.29 -10.83 -0.12
CA SER A 63 -13.61 -10.28 0.21
C SER A 63 -14.18 -10.95 1.43
N LYS A 64 -14.94 -10.21 2.24
CA LYS A 64 -15.72 -10.82 3.33
C LYS A 64 -16.88 -11.63 2.76
#